data_AF-T0GWE7-F1
#
_entry.id   AF-T0GWE7-F1
#
_cell.length_a   1.000
_cell.length_b   1.000
_cell.length_c   1.000
_cell.angle_alpha   90.00
_cell.angle_beta   90.00
_cell.angle_gamma   90.00
#
_symmetry.space_group_name_H-M   'P 1'
#
loop_
_entity.id
_entity.type
_entity.pdbx_description
1 polymer ?
#
loop_
_entity_poly.entity_id
_entity_poly.type
_entity_poly.pdbx_seq_one_letter_code
_entity_poly.pdbx_strand_id
1 'polypeptide(L)'
;MMSPGTYLSKRRQAAGLSIDDVAAMVHTSPRLGEIDRRAWIERIERDVAAISPDVSAALADAFRFSRRVLQQLIDLRSYGPEAVEEPQICMTCGCSQFDACLDPATATGCAWSSPDLCTACVPVSPEKES
;
A
#
# COMPACT_ATOMS: atom_id res chain seq x y z
N MET A 1 -8.62 -11.77 0.76
CA MET A 1 -7.82 -10.96 1.69
C MET A 1 -6.45 -10.61 1.10
N MET A 2 -6.12 -9.33 1.12
CA MET A 2 -4.81 -8.81 0.73
C MET A 2 -3.79 -9.04 1.87
N SER A 3 -2.55 -9.42 1.55
CA SER A 3 -1.50 -9.52 2.58
C SER A 3 -0.90 -8.14 2.92
N PRO A 4 -0.27 -7.97 4.10
CA PRO A 4 0.42 -6.73 4.47
C PRO A 4 1.46 -6.27 3.43
N GLY A 5 2.30 -7.19 2.95
CA GLY A 5 3.30 -6.89 1.93
C GLY A 5 2.67 -6.48 0.59
N THR A 6 1.63 -7.18 0.16
CA THR A 6 0.88 -6.84 -1.06
C THR A 6 0.24 -5.45 -0.95
N TYR A 7 -0.33 -5.12 0.21
CA TYR A 7 -0.92 -3.80 0.47
C TYR A 7 0.11 -2.68 0.31
N LEU A 8 1.28 -2.81 0.94
CA LEU A 8 2.36 -1.83 0.80
C LEU A 8 2.84 -1.71 -0.65
N SER A 9 3.00 -2.82 -1.36
CA SER A 9 3.39 -2.83 -2.77
C SER A 9 2.39 -2.07 -3.64
N LYS A 10 1.09 -2.30 -3.43
CA LYS A 10 0.01 -1.65 -4.17
C LYS A 10 -0.04 -0.14 -3.89
N ARG A 11 0.12 0.27 -2.63
CA ARG A 11 0.16 1.69 -2.24
C ARG A 11 1.38 2.40 -2.81
N ARG A 12 2.56 1.76 -2.80
CA ARG A 12 3.78 2.30 -3.43
C ARG A 12 3.58 2.49 -4.94
N GLN A 13 3.06 1.47 -5.63
CA GLN A 13 2.78 1.55 -7.07
C GLN A 13 1.75 2.63 -7.40
N ALA A 14 0.71 2.79 -6.58
CA ALA A 14 -0.28 3.86 -6.74
C ALA A 14 0.30 5.26 -6.51
N ALA A 15 1.37 5.39 -5.73
CA ALA A 15 2.14 6.61 -5.58
C ALA A 15 3.14 6.85 -6.74
N GLY A 16 3.20 5.94 -7.72
CA GLY A 16 4.11 6.02 -8.86
C GLY A 16 5.58 5.75 -8.51
N LEU A 17 5.85 5.15 -7.36
CA LEU A 17 7.22 4.93 -6.87
C LEU A 17 7.73 3.53 -7.21
N SER A 18 8.98 3.46 -7.67
CA SER A 18 9.74 2.20 -7.74
C SER A 18 10.27 1.81 -6.35
N ILE A 19 10.80 0.59 -6.23
CA ILE A 19 11.47 0.17 -5.00
C ILE A 19 12.74 1.00 -4.77
N ASP A 20 13.44 1.38 -5.84
CA ASP A 20 14.65 2.20 -5.76
C ASP A 20 14.33 3.60 -5.24
N ASP A 21 13.22 4.19 -5.69
CA ASP A 21 12.76 5.49 -5.17
C ASP A 21 12.51 5.42 -3.67
N VAL A 22 11.82 4.38 -3.18
CA VAL A 22 11.58 4.20 -1.75
C VAL A 22 12.88 3.92 -1.00
N ALA A 23 13.80 3.12 -1.55
CA ALA A 23 15.10 2.87 -0.95
C ALA A 23 15.96 4.14 -0.82
N ALA A 24 15.78 5.12 -1.70
CA ALA A 24 16.41 6.43 -1.60
C ALA A 24 15.76 7.34 -0.54
N MET A 25 14.45 7.21 -0.31
CA MET A 25 13.69 8.03 0.65
C MET A 25 13.78 7.54 2.10
N VAL A 26 13.87 6.22 2.31
CA VAL A 26 13.79 5.62 3.64
C VAL A 26 15.13 5.71 4.38
N HIS A 27 15.10 6.34 5.55
CA HIS A 27 16.23 6.37 6.48
C HIS A 27 16.13 5.17 7.44
N THR A 28 17.17 4.35 7.51
CA THR A 28 17.24 3.18 8.40
C THR A 28 18.18 3.46 9.59
N SER A 29 17.89 2.83 10.74
CA SER A 29 18.75 2.83 11.92
C SER A 29 18.97 1.39 12.40
N PRO A 30 20.20 0.83 12.36
CA PRO A 30 21.42 1.44 11.82
C PRO A 30 21.31 1.74 10.32
N ARG A 31 22.13 2.67 9.82
CA ARG A 31 22.13 3.04 8.40
C ARG A 31 22.55 1.84 7.55
N LEU A 32 21.59 1.25 6.85
CA LEU A 32 21.84 0.22 5.84
C LEU A 32 22.36 0.87 4.55
N GLY A 33 23.17 0.14 3.77
CA GLY A 33 23.52 0.54 2.41
C GLY A 33 22.29 0.51 1.49
N GLU A 34 22.38 1.16 0.33
CA GLU A 34 21.23 1.24 -0.61
C GLU A 34 20.77 -0.13 -1.12
N ILE A 35 21.71 -1.02 -1.44
CA ILE A 35 21.43 -2.41 -1.85
C ILE A 35 20.66 -3.15 -0.75
N ASP A 36 21.05 -2.97 0.51
CA ASP A 36 20.40 -3.59 1.66
C ASP A 36 18.99 -3.05 1.86
N ARG A 37 18.77 -1.74 1.64
CA ARG A 37 17.43 -1.13 1.73
C ARG A 37 16.50 -1.63 0.63
N ARG A 38 16.98 -1.75 -0.60
CA ARG A 38 16.22 -2.33 -1.72
C ARG A 38 15.78 -3.77 -1.39
N ALA A 39 16.74 -4.63 -1.03
CA ALA A 39 16.46 -6.02 -0.70
C ALA A 39 15.51 -6.15 0.50
N TRP A 40 15.62 -5.24 1.48
CA TRP A 40 14.73 -5.18 2.62
C TRP A 40 13.29 -4.81 2.22
N ILE A 41 13.09 -3.80 1.37
CA ILE A 41 11.76 -3.43 0.86
C ILE A 41 11.14 -4.59 0.05
N GLU A 42 11.92 -5.23 -0.83
CA GLU A 42 11.46 -6.41 -1.59
C GLU A 42 10.98 -7.55 -0.67
N ARG A 43 11.70 -7.79 0.43
CA ARG A 43 11.32 -8.82 1.43
C ARG A 43 10.08 -8.43 2.22
N ILE A 44 9.88 -7.14 2.52
CA ILE A 44 8.65 -6.65 3.15
C ILE A 44 7.45 -6.87 2.22
N GLU A 45 7.56 -6.46 0.96
CA GLU A 45 6.45 -6.58 0.00
C GLU A 45 6.09 -8.03 -0.34
N ARG A 46 7.02 -8.97 -0.14
CA ARG A 46 6.78 -10.41 -0.26
C ARG A 46 6.38 -11.08 1.07
N ASP A 47 6.11 -10.29 2.11
CA ASP A 47 5.72 -10.80 3.43
C ASP A 47 6.78 -11.71 4.11
N VAL A 48 8.04 -11.62 3.66
CA VAL A 48 9.19 -12.40 4.17
C VAL A 48 9.83 -11.71 5.38
N ALA A 49 9.88 -10.38 5.40
CA ALA A 49 10.37 -9.60 6.52
C ALA A 49 9.21 -9.16 7.43
N ALA A 50 9.46 -9.12 8.74
CA ALA A 50 8.50 -8.59 9.70
C ALA A 50 8.36 -7.06 9.55
N ILE A 51 7.15 -6.57 9.72
CA ILE A 51 6.84 -5.13 9.70
C ILE A 51 6.66 -4.67 11.14
N SER A 52 7.69 -4.07 11.71
CA SER A 52 7.60 -3.46 13.04
C SER A 52 6.94 -2.06 12.97
N PRO A 53 6.56 -1.45 14.11
CA PRO A 53 6.07 -0.07 14.13
C PRO A 53 7.06 0.94 13.53
N ASP A 54 8.36 0.75 13.73
CA ASP A 54 9.40 1.61 13.18
C ASP A 54 9.52 1.46 11.66
N VAL A 55 9.42 0.23 11.16
CA VAL A 55 9.35 -0.05 9.71
C VAL A 55 8.12 0.62 9.10
N SER A 56 6.97 0.49 9.75
CA SER A 56 5.73 1.15 9.33
C SER A 56 5.88 2.67 9.30
N ALA A 57 6.52 3.27 10.31
CA ALA A 57 6.76 4.72 10.33
C ALA A 57 7.70 5.15 9.20
N ALA A 58 8.82 4.45 9.02
CA ALA A 58 9.82 4.75 8.00
C ALA A 58 9.26 4.67 6.58
N LEU A 59 8.37 3.70 6.30
CA LEU A 59 7.67 3.62 5.02
C LEU A 59 6.62 4.73 4.85
N ALA A 60 5.93 5.12 5.94
CA ALA A 60 4.89 6.15 5.89
C ALA A 60 5.46 7.55 5.58
N ASP A 61 6.75 7.77 5.89
CA ASP A 61 7.48 8.97 5.49
C ASP A 61 7.82 8.98 3.98
N ALA A 62 7.88 7.81 3.33
CA ALA A 62 8.22 7.69 1.91
C ALA A 62 6.99 7.75 0.99
N PHE A 63 5.86 7.13 1.39
CA PHE A 63 4.62 7.18 0.61
C PHE A 63 3.37 6.99 1.46
N ARG A 64 2.24 7.45 0.93
CA ARG A 64 0.97 7.46 1.65
C ARG A 64 0.29 6.09 1.68
N PHE A 65 0.09 5.58 2.89
CA PHE A 65 -0.80 4.45 3.19
C PHE A 65 -1.43 4.61 4.58
N SER A 66 -2.51 3.89 4.85
CA SER A 66 -3.13 3.80 6.16
C SER A 66 -2.39 2.81 7.05
N ARG A 67 -1.69 3.31 8.08
CA ARG A 67 -1.07 2.48 9.12
C ARG A 67 -2.10 1.64 9.88
N ARG A 68 -3.35 2.12 9.98
CA ARG A 68 -4.46 1.36 10.56
C ARG A 68 -4.80 0.12 9.73
N VAL A 69 -4.93 0.28 8.41
CA VAL A 69 -5.20 -0.85 7.51
C VAL A 69 -4.04 -1.83 7.54
N LEU A 70 -2.79 -1.33 7.50
CA LEU A 70 -1.62 -2.18 7.61
C LEU A 70 -1.65 -3.03 8.90
N GLN A 71 -1.97 -2.42 10.04
CA GLN A 71 -2.08 -3.14 11.30
C GLN A 71 -3.19 -4.20 11.26
N GLN A 72 -4.37 -3.86 10.72
CA GLN A 72 -5.46 -4.84 10.57
C GLN A 72 -5.02 -6.05 9.72
N LEU A 73 -4.30 -5.83 8.62
CA LEU A 73 -3.80 -6.92 7.79
C LEU A 73 -2.75 -7.78 8.50
N ILE A 74 -1.91 -7.17 9.34
CA ILE A 74 -0.95 -7.89 10.19
C ILE A 74 -1.71 -8.76 11.21
N ASP A 75 -2.71 -8.20 11.88
CA ASP A 75 -3.52 -8.91 12.88
C ASP A 75 -4.28 -10.08 12.25
N LEU A 76 -4.91 -9.87 11.09
CA LEU A 76 -5.59 -10.93 10.33
C LEU A 76 -4.64 -12.06 9.92
N ARG A 77 -3.42 -11.71 9.49
CA ARG A 77 -2.40 -12.70 9.11
C ARG A 77 -1.89 -13.48 10.32
N SER A 78 -1.70 -12.82 11.45
CA SER A 78 -1.10 -13.42 12.66
C SER A 78 -2.09 -14.21 13.50
N TYR A 79 -3.33 -13.74 13.59
CA TYR A 79 -4.33 -14.25 14.53
C TYR A 79 -5.59 -14.81 13.84
N GLY A 80 -5.70 -14.69 12.51
CA GLY A 80 -6.80 -15.22 11.71
C GLY A 80 -7.94 -14.22 11.47
N PRO A 81 -9.00 -14.63 10.75
CA PRO A 81 -10.07 -13.74 10.28
C PRO A 81 -10.94 -13.14 11.39
N GLU A 82 -10.94 -13.73 12.58
CA GLU A 82 -11.73 -13.25 13.73
C GLU A 82 -10.99 -12.17 14.54
N ALA A 83 -9.73 -11.87 14.21
CA ALA A 83 -8.91 -10.95 14.99
C ALA A 83 -9.40 -9.50 14.94
N VAL A 84 -9.83 -9.07 13.75
CA VAL A 84 -10.33 -7.74 13.44
C VAL A 84 -11.26 -7.83 12.21
N GLU A 85 -12.08 -6.80 12.00
CA GLU A 85 -12.87 -6.69 10.76
C GLU A 85 -11.96 -6.53 9.53
N GLU A 86 -12.22 -7.30 8.46
CA GLU A 86 -11.47 -7.20 7.21
C GLU A 86 -11.72 -5.83 6.56
N PRO A 87 -10.67 -5.01 6.35
CA PRO A 87 -10.83 -3.70 5.75
C PRO A 87 -11.23 -3.81 4.27
N GLN A 88 -12.15 -2.95 3.83
CA GLN A 88 -12.43 -2.79 2.41
C GLN A 88 -11.23 -2.12 1.72
N ILE A 89 -10.59 -2.86 0.81
CA ILE A 89 -9.38 -2.43 0.10
C ILE A 89 -9.58 -2.62 -1.40
N CYS A 90 -9.18 -1.63 -2.20
CA CYS A 90 -9.14 -1.79 -3.65
C CYS A 90 -8.01 -2.75 -4.04
N MET A 91 -8.33 -3.85 -4.73
CA MET A 91 -7.37 -4.86 -5.14
C MET A 91 -6.35 -4.37 -6.19
N THR A 92 -6.63 -3.23 -6.84
CA THR A 92 -5.77 -2.61 -7.86
C THR A 92 -4.75 -1.64 -7.27
N CYS A 93 -5.15 -0.71 -6.40
CA CYS A 93 -4.29 0.36 -5.88
C CYS A 93 -4.11 0.35 -4.36
N GLY A 94 -4.78 -0.54 -3.65
CA GLY A 94 -4.70 -0.67 -2.20
C GLY A 94 -5.38 0.44 -1.40
N CYS A 95 -6.11 1.40 -2.00
CA CYS A 95 -6.78 2.43 -1.19
C CYS A 95 -7.88 1.82 -0.31
N SER A 96 -8.16 2.46 0.82
CA SER A 96 -9.28 2.14 1.71
C SER A 96 -10.11 3.38 2.03
N GLN A 97 -11.14 3.20 2.85
CA GLN A 97 -11.93 4.30 3.43
C GLN A 97 -11.09 5.31 4.25
N PHE A 98 -9.90 4.92 4.72
CA PHE A 98 -9.01 5.79 5.50
C PHE A 98 -7.97 6.54 4.64
N ASP A 99 -7.75 6.10 3.40
CA ASP A 99 -6.69 6.59 2.53
C ASP A 99 -7.08 6.48 1.05
N ALA A 100 -8.22 7.10 0.70
CA ALA A 100 -8.70 7.20 -0.67
C ALA A 100 -7.60 7.73 -1.62
N CYS A 101 -7.59 7.22 -2.85
CA CYS A 101 -6.86 7.86 -3.94
C CYS A 101 -7.38 9.28 -4.11
N LEU A 102 -6.50 10.22 -4.41
CA LEU A 102 -6.87 11.61 -4.67
C LEU A 102 -6.70 11.89 -6.16
N ASP A 103 -7.71 12.51 -6.75
CA ASP A 103 -7.58 13.15 -8.05
C ASP A 103 -6.58 14.32 -7.92
N PRO A 104 -5.50 14.35 -8.72
CA PRO A 104 -4.46 15.38 -8.57
C PRO A 104 -4.95 16.80 -8.90
N ALA A 105 -5.99 16.96 -9.71
CA ALA A 105 -6.48 18.25 -10.15
C ALA A 105 -7.49 18.85 -9.17
N THR A 106 -8.31 18.01 -8.54
CA THR A 106 -9.44 18.44 -7.70
C THR A 106 -9.25 18.11 -6.22
N ALA A 107 -8.22 17.33 -5.87
CA ALA A 107 -8.03 16.73 -4.55
C ALA A 107 -9.22 15.88 -4.07
N THR A 108 -10.13 15.49 -4.96
CA THR A 108 -11.30 14.68 -4.64
C THR A 108 -10.89 13.24 -4.38
N GLY A 109 -11.41 12.65 -3.29
CA GLY A 109 -11.19 11.24 -2.98
C GLY A 109 -11.98 10.32 -3.91
N CYS A 110 -11.40 9.20 -4.32
CA CYS A 110 -12.13 8.16 -5.01
C CYS A 110 -13.25 7.58 -4.13
N ALA A 111 -14.37 7.22 -4.73
CA ALA A 111 -15.40 6.38 -4.12
C ALA A 111 -15.21 4.89 -4.46
N TRP A 112 -16.04 4.02 -3.88
CA TRP A 112 -16.10 2.61 -4.23
C TRP A 112 -16.99 2.36 -5.45
N SER A 113 -16.51 1.55 -6.39
CA SER A 113 -17.29 1.07 -7.55
C SER A 113 -17.82 -0.34 -7.31
N SER A 114 -17.10 -1.16 -6.55
CA SER A 114 -17.46 -2.51 -6.12
C SER A 114 -16.83 -2.78 -4.74
N PRO A 115 -17.10 -3.94 -4.09
CA PRO A 115 -16.47 -4.29 -2.82
C PRO A 115 -14.93 -4.26 -2.86
N ASP A 116 -14.32 -4.52 -4.01
CA ASP A 116 -12.88 -4.72 -4.21
C ASP A 116 -12.24 -3.72 -5.21
N LEU A 117 -12.99 -2.74 -5.72
CA LEU A 117 -12.52 -1.78 -6.72
C LEU A 117 -12.98 -0.35 -6.41
N CYS A 118 -12.03 0.59 -6.39
CA CYS A 118 -12.35 2.02 -6.31
C CYS A 118 -12.60 2.62 -7.70
N THR A 119 -13.35 3.70 -7.74
CA THR A 119 -13.69 4.48 -8.95
C THR A 119 -12.46 4.99 -9.70
N ALA A 120 -11.34 5.26 -9.01
CA ALA A 120 -10.08 5.65 -9.66
C ALA A 120 -9.38 4.50 -10.41
N CYS A 121 -9.78 3.25 -10.16
CA CYS A 121 -9.21 2.06 -10.79
C CYS A 121 -10.18 1.36 -11.75
N VAL A 122 -11.35 1.95 -12.00
CA VAL A 122 -12.27 1.44 -13.01
C VAL A 122 -11.61 1.60 -14.39
N PRO A 123 -11.48 0.53 -15.18
CA PRO A 123 -10.93 0.63 -16.52
C PRO A 123 -11.77 1.61 -17.35
N VAL A 124 -11.14 2.62 -17.92
CA VAL A 124 -11.77 3.43 -18.95
C VAL A 124 -11.82 2.57 -20.21
N SER A 125 -13.01 2.13 -20.61
CA SER A 125 -13.17 1.47 -21.91
C SER A 125 -12.64 2.41 -22.99
N PRO A 126 -11.75 1.98 -23.90
CA PRO A 126 -11.37 2.82 -25.02
C PRO A 126 -12.63 3.08 -25.84
N GLU A 127 -13.00 4.35 -25.98
CA GLU A 127 -14.03 4.76 -26.92
C GLU A 127 -13.61 4.25 -28.30
N LYS A 128 -14.47 3.43 -28.93
CA LYS A 128 -14.28 3.07 -30.33
C LYS A 128 -14.42 4.37 -31.12
N GLU A 129 -13.31 4.93 -31.60
CA GLU A 129 -13.33 5.87 -32.72
C GLU A 129 -14.10 5.19 -33.88
N SER A 130 -15.28 5.72 -34.16
CA SER A 130 -16.10 5.40 -35.34
C SER A 130 -15.86 6.42 -36.43
#